data_AF-M0EG04-F1
#
_entry.id   AF-M0EG04-F1
#
_cell.length_a   1.000
_cell.length_b   1.000
_cell.length_c   1.000
_cell.angle_alpha   90.00
_cell.angle_beta   90.00
_cell.angle_gamma   90.00
#
_symmetry.space_group_name_H-M   'P 1'
#
loop_
_entity.id
_entity.type
_entity.pdbx_description
1 polymer ?
#
loop_
_entity_poly.entity_id
_entity_poly.type
_entity_poly.pdbx_seq_one_letter_code
_entity_poly.pdbx_strand_id
1 'polypeptide(L)'
;MNHDRVHAREPSHHVDRWTAGVVESIGERDGHAVVTVRPVAPDRKENGGAETADDGERGESVELTLTLAVRDLFVSRLPIDDGESPVGERVWYRKRGG
;
A
#
# COMPACT_ATOMS: atom_id res chain seq x y z
N MET A 1 -9.68 -15.65 -11.40
CA MET A 1 -8.75 -14.50 -11.44
C MET A 1 -8.27 -14.22 -10.04
N ASN A 2 -6.99 -13.92 -9.82
CA ASN A 2 -6.51 -13.60 -8.49
C ASN A 2 -5.93 -12.19 -8.51
N HIS A 3 -6.51 -11.33 -7.70
CA HIS A 3 -6.12 -9.94 -7.52
C HIS A 3 -5.08 -9.85 -6.39
N ASP A 4 -4.33 -8.75 -6.37
CA ASP A 4 -3.52 -8.39 -5.23
C ASP A 4 -4.40 -8.10 -4.01
N ARG A 5 -3.79 -7.94 -2.83
CA ARG A 5 -4.52 -7.61 -1.61
C ARG A 5 -3.99 -6.32 -1.04
N VAL A 6 -4.90 -5.46 -0.59
CA VAL A 6 -4.61 -4.19 0.07
C VAL A 6 -5.49 -4.05 1.30
N HIS A 7 -4.95 -3.41 2.34
CA HIS A 7 -5.67 -3.00 3.54
C HIS A 7 -5.36 -1.54 3.85
N ALA A 8 -6.41 -0.81 4.26
CA ALA A 8 -6.33 0.57 4.77
C ALA A 8 -5.74 0.67 6.19
N ARG A 9 -5.61 -0.46 6.90
CA ARG A 9 -5.07 -0.53 8.27
C ARG A 9 -4.16 -1.73 8.41
N GLU A 10 -3.28 -1.68 9.40
CA GLU A 10 -2.40 -2.80 9.69
C GLU A 10 -3.20 -4.09 9.93
N PRO A 11 -2.92 -5.17 9.19
CA PRO A 11 -3.60 -6.44 9.39
C PRO A 11 -3.22 -7.05 10.73
N SER A 12 -4.19 -7.52 11.51
CA SER A 12 -3.93 -8.11 12.83
C SER A 12 -3.30 -9.51 12.80
N HIS A 13 -3.27 -10.17 11.63
CA HIS A 13 -2.77 -11.52 11.46
C HIS A 13 -1.82 -11.62 10.26
N HIS A 14 -0.78 -12.43 10.40
CA HIS A 14 0.26 -12.63 9.38
C HIS A 14 0.90 -11.32 8.91
N VAL A 15 1.16 -10.40 9.84
CA VAL A 15 1.78 -9.07 9.57
C VAL A 15 3.04 -9.18 8.71
N ASP A 16 3.86 -10.22 8.94
CA ASP A 16 5.11 -10.47 8.21
C ASP A 16 4.91 -10.78 6.72
N ARG A 17 3.67 -11.04 6.28
CA ARG A 17 3.32 -11.31 4.88
C ARG A 17 2.80 -10.08 4.14
N TRP A 18 2.85 -8.90 4.77
CA TRP A 18 2.39 -7.65 4.19
C TRP A 18 3.51 -6.63 4.18
N THR A 19 3.53 -5.84 3.12
CA THR A 19 4.43 -4.70 2.99
C THR A 19 3.64 -3.42 3.24
N ALA A 20 4.19 -2.53 4.07
CA ALA A 20 3.63 -1.20 4.25
C ALA A 20 4.04 -0.30 3.08
N GLY A 21 3.16 0.61 2.69
CA GLY A 21 3.45 1.62 1.68
C GLY A 21 2.52 2.80 1.74
N VAL A 22 2.77 3.79 0.90
CA VAL A 22 1.96 5.01 0.74
C VAL A 22 1.37 5.02 -0.66
N VAL A 23 0.07 5.28 -0.78
CA VAL A 23 -0.59 5.40 -2.08
C VAL A 23 -0.06 6.64 -2.80
N GLU A 24 0.41 6.46 -4.03
CA GLU A 24 0.84 7.56 -4.90
C GLU A 24 -0.22 7.90 -5.95
N SER A 25 -0.95 6.89 -6.44
CA SER A 25 -2.06 7.11 -7.36
C SER A 25 -3.04 5.93 -7.33
N ILE A 26 -4.28 6.22 -7.72
CA ILE A 26 -5.30 5.22 -8.00
C ILE A 26 -5.91 5.53 -9.37
N GLY A 27 -6.04 4.50 -10.19
CA GLY A 27 -6.68 4.58 -11.50
C GLY A 27 -7.47 3.32 -11.82
N GLU A 28 -8.04 3.29 -13.01
CA GLU A 28 -8.71 2.12 -13.56
C GLU A 28 -8.02 1.70 -14.86
N ARG A 29 -7.82 0.40 -15.04
CA ARG A 29 -7.27 -0.19 -16.27
C ARG A 29 -8.00 -1.49 -16.57
N ASP A 30 -8.54 -1.63 -17.78
CA ASP A 30 -9.19 -2.87 -18.23
C ASP A 30 -10.30 -3.38 -17.26
N GLY A 31 -11.07 -2.46 -16.67
CA GLY A 31 -12.12 -2.80 -15.69
C GLY A 31 -11.61 -3.20 -14.29
N HIS A 32 -10.33 -3.00 -14.02
CA HIS A 32 -9.68 -3.24 -12.74
C HIS A 32 -9.21 -1.93 -12.11
N ALA A 33 -9.15 -1.89 -10.79
CA ALA A 33 -8.50 -0.79 -10.09
C ALA A 33 -6.99 -1.04 -10.05
N VAL A 34 -6.21 -0.06 -10.44
CA VAL A 34 -4.75 -0.05 -10.32
C VAL A 34 -4.37 0.95 -9.24
N VAL A 35 -3.68 0.48 -8.21
CA VAL A 35 -3.19 1.31 -7.09
C VAL A 35 -1.67 1.29 -7.12
N THR A 36 -1.06 2.45 -7.30
CA THR A 36 0.39 2.60 -7.21
C THR A 36 0.75 2.91 -5.77
N VAL A 37 1.58 2.07 -5.17
CA VAL A 37 2.01 2.18 -3.78
C VAL A 37 3.52 2.30 -3.72
N ARG A 38 4.00 3.35 -3.07
CA ARG A 38 5.41 3.49 -2.74
C ARG A 38 5.72 2.70 -1.46
N PRO A 39 6.62 1.71 -1.50
CA PRO A 39 7.04 1.00 -0.30
C PRO A 39 7.58 1.97 0.75
N VAL A 40 7.22 1.75 2.01
CA VAL A 40 7.89 2.40 3.15
C VAL A 40 8.58 1.31 3.95
N ALA A 41 9.79 1.59 4.44
CA ALA A 41 10.46 0.69 5.36
C ALA A 41 9.50 0.40 6.53
N PRO A 42 9.42 -0.86 7.01
CA PRO A 42 8.70 -1.12 8.25
C PRO A 42 9.28 -0.22 9.33
N ASP A 43 8.46 0.16 10.31
CA ASP A 43 8.90 0.84 11.52
C ASP A 43 9.94 -0.06 12.19
N ARG A 44 11.22 0.07 11.80
CA ARG A 44 12.34 -0.63 12.40
C ARG A 44 12.39 -0.07 13.80
N LYS A 45 11.90 -0.83 14.79
CA LYS A 45 12.03 -0.47 16.20
C LYS A 45 13.49 -0.08 16.40
N GLU A 46 13.67 1.18 16.75
CA GLU A 46 14.94 1.86 16.91
C GLU A 46 15.85 1.00 17.79
N ASN A 47 16.81 0.34 17.16
CA ASN A 47 17.97 -0.22 17.84
C ASN A 47 19.19 0.12 16.99
N GLY A 48 19.73 1.29 17.31
CA GLY A 48 21.14 1.67 17.18
C GLY A 48 21.82 1.34 15.87
N GLY A 49 21.84 2.29 14.95
CA GLY A 49 22.71 2.26 13.79
C GLY A 49 22.43 3.45 12.90
N ALA A 50 23.11 4.56 13.16
CA ALA A 50 23.12 5.70 12.27
C ALA A 50 23.80 5.28 10.96
N GLU A 51 23.01 5.11 9.91
CA GLU A 51 23.52 4.95 8.56
C GLU A 51 22.76 5.98 7.72
N THR A 52 23.56 6.95 7.26
CA THR A 52 23.36 8.01 6.28
C THR A 52 21.98 8.08 5.61
N ALA A 53 21.38 9.27 5.63
CA ALA A 53 20.25 9.65 4.79
C ALA A 53 20.60 9.43 3.31
N ASP A 54 20.37 8.21 2.83
CA ASP A 54 20.34 7.88 1.43
C ASP A 54 18.92 8.18 0.94
N ASP A 55 18.78 9.24 0.15
CA ASP A 55 17.56 9.53 -0.62
C ASP A 55 17.25 8.43 -1.67
N GLY A 56 17.97 7.29 -1.65
CA GLY A 56 17.91 6.20 -2.61
C GLY A 56 17.33 4.88 -2.10
N GLU A 57 16.88 4.76 -0.84
CA GLU A 57 16.03 3.63 -0.41
C GLU A 57 14.53 3.94 -0.48
N ARG A 58 14.16 4.94 -1.31
CA ARG A 58 12.78 5.05 -1.79
C ARG A 58 12.52 3.89 -2.74
N GLY A 59 12.07 2.76 -2.19
CA GLY A 59 11.76 1.55 -2.95
C GLY A 59 10.91 1.86 -4.18
N GLU A 60 11.14 1.12 -5.26
CA GLU A 60 10.37 1.19 -6.51
C GLU A 60 8.86 1.16 -6.20
N SER A 61 8.11 2.10 -6.77
CA SER A 61 6.66 2.11 -6.66
C SER A 61 6.06 0.87 -7.29
N VAL A 62 5.10 0.28 -6.60
CA VAL A 62 4.51 -1.02 -6.92
C VAL A 62 3.07 -0.82 -7.38
N GLU A 63 2.76 -1.29 -8.59
CA GLU A 63 1.37 -1.34 -9.06
C GLU A 63 0.66 -2.58 -8.51
N LEU A 64 -0.52 -2.38 -7.93
CA LEU A 64 -1.42 -3.40 -7.41
C LEU A 64 -2.69 -3.45 -8.25
N THR A 65 -3.06 -4.64 -8.71
CA THR A 65 -4.29 -4.83 -9.50
C THR A 65 -5.39 -5.44 -8.63
N LEU A 66 -6.47 -4.69 -8.45
CA LEU A 66 -7.61 -5.02 -7.59
C LEU A 66 -8.91 -5.03 -8.39
N THR A 67 -9.97 -5.65 -7.86
CA THR A 67 -11.31 -5.41 -8.40
C THR A 67 -11.80 -4.03 -7.97
N LEU A 68 -12.71 -3.44 -8.74
CA LEU A 68 -13.35 -2.18 -8.38
C LEU A 68 -14.04 -2.25 -7.00
N ALA A 69 -14.75 -3.35 -6.72
CA ALA A 69 -15.36 -3.57 -5.41
C ALA A 69 -14.36 -3.59 -4.25
N VAL A 70 -13.16 -4.14 -4.46
CA VAL A 70 -12.10 -4.12 -3.45
C VAL A 70 -11.54 -2.71 -3.27
N ARG A 71 -11.37 -1.94 -4.36
CA ARG A 71 -10.96 -0.52 -4.27
C ARG A 71 -11.94 0.28 -3.43
N ASP A 72 -13.24 0.21 -3.72
CA ASP A 72 -14.27 0.96 -2.99
C ASP A 72 -14.32 0.57 -1.49
N LEU A 73 -14.21 -0.74 -1.19
CA LEU A 73 -14.11 -1.22 0.19
C LEU A 73 -12.84 -0.74 0.90
N PHE A 74 -11.73 -0.65 0.17
CA PHE A 74 -10.46 -0.21 0.71
C PHE A 74 -10.49 1.31 0.99
N VAL A 75 -10.93 2.12 0.03
CA VAL A 75 -11.00 3.59 0.15
C VAL A 75 -11.94 3.99 1.29
N SER A 76 -13.11 3.36 1.40
CA SER A 76 -14.05 3.60 2.50
C SER A 76 -13.53 3.27 3.91
N ARG A 77 -12.36 2.61 4.03
CA ARG A 77 -11.73 2.27 5.32
C ARG A 77 -10.53 3.15 5.65
N LEU A 78 -10.10 4.01 4.73
CA LEU A 78 -9.03 4.97 4.96
C LEU A 78 -9.49 6.04 5.96
N PRO A 79 -8.57 6.61 6.75
CA PRO A 79 -8.86 7.69 7.69
C PRO A 79 -8.95 9.06 6.99
N ILE A 80 -9.69 9.13 5.88
CA ILE A 80 -9.93 10.34 5.07
C ILE A 80 -11.43 10.63 5.01
N ASP A 81 -11.81 11.88 4.73
CA ASP A 81 -13.22 12.21 4.52
C ASP A 81 -13.77 11.59 3.22
N ASP A 82 -15.09 11.39 3.17
CA ASP A 82 -15.77 10.81 2.01
C ASP A 82 -15.52 11.66 0.74
N GLY A 83 -14.96 11.02 -0.28
CA GLY A 83 -14.64 11.67 -1.56
C GLY A 83 -13.26 12.34 -1.61
N GLU A 84 -12.49 12.30 -0.52
CA GLU A 84 -11.09 12.73 -0.56
C GLU A 84 -10.19 11.77 -1.34
N SER A 85 -9.08 12.31 -1.83
CA SER A 85 -8.09 11.52 -2.54
C SER A 85 -7.36 10.60 -1.57
N PRO A 86 -7.27 9.28 -1.85
CA PRO A 86 -6.51 8.34 -1.04
C PRO A 86 -4.99 8.46 -1.22
N VAL A 87 -4.52 9.39 -2.07
CA VAL A 87 -3.10 9.64 -2.29
C VAL A 87 -2.46 10.24 -1.03
N GLY A 88 -1.32 9.69 -0.61
CA GLY A 88 -0.65 10.04 0.63
C GLY A 88 -0.97 9.11 1.79
N GLU A 89 -2.02 8.29 1.66
CA GLU A 89 -2.45 7.40 2.74
C GLU A 89 -1.58 6.15 2.89
N ARG A 90 -1.34 5.75 4.14
CA ARG A 90 -0.59 4.54 4.48
C ARG A 90 -1.46 3.30 4.33
N VAL A 91 -0.93 2.29 3.65
CA VAL A 91 -1.61 1.04 3.33
C VAL A 91 -0.70 -0.16 3.53
N TRP A 92 -1.32 -1.33 3.67
CA TRP A 92 -0.61 -2.61 3.74
C TRP A 92 -1.03 -3.46 2.55
N TYR A 93 -0.06 -3.85 1.74
CA TYR A 93 -0.31 -4.60 0.52
C TYR A 93 0.46 -5.91 0.49
N ARG A 94 -0.01 -6.81 -0.38
CA ARG A 94 0.76 -7.98 -0.79
C ARG A 94 0.44 -8.31 -2.24
N LYS A 95 1.51 -8.47 -3.02
CA LYS A 95 1.41 -8.98 -4.37
C LYS A 95 1.17 -10.48 -4.35
N ARG A 96 0.40 -10.99 -5.30
CA ARG A 96 0.30 -12.43 -5.51
C ARG A 96 1.51 -12.92 -6.32
N GLY A 97 2.16 -14.00 -5.85
CA GLY A 97 3.20 -14.72 -6.59
C GLY A 97 4.63 -14.54 -6.06
N GLY A 98 4.80 -14.00 -4.85
CA GLY A 98 6.03 -14.10 -4.06
C GLY A 98 5.99 -15.31 -3.13
#